data_AF-A0A1L8WIE1-F1
#
_entry.id   AF-A0A1L8WIE1-F1
#
_cell.length_a   1.000
_cell.length_b   1.000
_cell.length_c   1.000
_cell.angle_alpha   90.00
_cell.angle_beta   90.00
_cell.angle_gamma   90.00
#
_symmetry.space_group_name_H-M   'P 1'
#
loop_
_entity.id
_entity.type
_entity.pdbx_description
1 polymer ?
#
loop_
_entity_poly.entity_id
_entity_poly.type
_entity_poly.pdbx_seq_one_letter_code
_entity_poly.pdbx_strand_id
1 'polypeptide(L)' 'MNFHYYLLINQAAGSGIGKKTAEKIIPLLDQKKLIYSVYYSK' A
#
# COMPACT_ATOMS: atom_id res chain seq x y z
N MET A 1 -4.91 -21.16 2.43
CA MET A 1 -5.88 -20.08 2.68
C MET A 1 -5.43 -18.91 1.82
N ASN A 2 -6.22 -18.49 0.83
CA ASN A 2 -5.81 -17.46 -0.14
C ASN A 2 -6.37 -16.12 0.34
N PHE A 3 -5.54 -15.34 1.03
CA PHE A 3 -5.90 -14.00 1.46
C PHE A 3 -5.57 -12.98 0.37
N HIS A 4 -6.58 -12.19 0.01
CA HIS A 4 -6.41 -11.00 -0.81
C HIS A 4 -6.46 -9.77 0.09
N TYR A 5 -5.42 -8.94 0.05
CA TYR A 5 -5.32 -7.73 0.87
C TYR A 5 -5.73 -6.49 0.08
N TYR A 6 -6.44 -5.58 0.73
CA TYR A 6 -6.75 -4.28 0.17
C TYR A 6 -5.99 -3.20 0.92
N LEU A 7 -5.09 -2.51 0.22
CA LEU A 7 -4.30 -1.42 0.76
C LEU A 7 -4.99 -0.09 0.44
N LEU A 8 -5.50 0.58 1.47
CA LEU A 8 -6.07 1.92 1.38
C LEU A 8 -5.00 2.93 1.78
N ILE A 9 -4.60 3.78 0.83
CA ILE A 9 -3.48 4.71 0.98
C ILE A 9 -4.00 6.14 0.87
N ASN A 10 -4.05 6.82 2.01
CA ASN A 10 -4.21 8.27 2.03
C ASN A 10 -2.86 8.93 1.70
N GLN A 11 -2.79 9.57 0.53
CA GLN A 11 -1.55 10.18 0.04
C GLN A 11 -1.11 11.37 0.91
N ALA A 12 -2.07 12.10 1.48
CA ALA A 12 -1.84 13.26 2.35
C ALA A 12 -1.54 12.90 3.82
N ALA A 13 -1.68 11.62 4.20
CA ALA A 13 -1.43 11.19 5.58
C ALA A 13 0.02 11.43 6.04
N GLY A 14 0.21 11.57 7.34
CA GLY A 14 1.54 11.76 7.95
C GLY A 14 2.23 13.05 7.49
N SER A 15 1.48 14.15 7.36
CA SER A 15 1.99 15.43 6.85
C SER A 15 2.41 15.38 5.38
N GLY A 16 1.63 14.69 4.53
CA GLY A 16 1.87 14.62 3.09
C GLY A 16 2.90 13.58 2.65
N ILE A 17 3.36 12.72 3.55
CA ILE A 17 4.36 11.68 3.23
C ILE A 17 3.72 10.32 2.89
N GLY A 18 2.40 10.18 2.98
CA GLY A 18 1.68 8.93 2.77
C GLY A 18 2.03 8.24 1.45
N LYS A 19 2.18 9.01 0.36
CA LYS A 19 2.65 8.49 -0.93
C LYS A 19 4.06 7.89 -0.85
N LYS A 20 5.02 8.58 -0.23
CA LYS A 20 6.40 8.08 -0.09
C LYS A 20 6.48 6.83 0.77
N THR A 21 5.62 6.72 1.78
CA THR A 21 5.52 5.51 2.61
C THR A 21 4.96 4.34 1.81
N ALA A 22 3.92 4.57 1.00
CA ALA A 22 3.37 3.57 0.10
C ALA A 22 4.40 3.02 -0.89
N GLU A 23 5.20 3.90 -1.50
CA GLU A 23 6.29 3.53 -2.43
C GLU A 23 7.32 2.60 -1.78
N LYS A 24 7.49 2.64 -0.45
CA LYS A 24 8.38 1.72 0.29
C LYS A 24 7.70 0.39 0.65
N ILE A 25 6.40 0.41 0.93
CA ILE A 25 5.66 -0.78 1.40
C ILE A 25 5.29 -1.70 0.24
N ILE A 26 4.81 -1.17 -0.89
CA ILE A 26 4.35 -1.95 -2.05
C ILE A 26 5.38 -3.00 -2.50
N PRO A 27 6.68 -2.67 -2.68
CA PRO A 27 7.70 -3.66 -3.04
C PRO A 27 7.86 -4.79 -2.03
N LEU A 28 7.59 -4.54 -0.75
CA LEU A 28 7.67 -5.57 0.30
C LEU A 28 6.50 -6.55 0.20
N LEU A 29 5.31 -6.09 -0.22
CA LEU A 29 4.18 -6.98 -0.51
C LEU A 29 4.49 -7.87 -1.74
N ASP A 30 5.10 -7.28 -2.78
CA ASP A 30 5.53 -8.01 -3.97
C ASP A 30 6.58 -9.08 -3.64
N GLN A 31 7.61 -8.72 -2.87
CA GLN A 31 8.65 -9.66 -2.42
C GLN A 31 8.07 -10.84 -1.63
N LYS A 32 7.04 -10.58 -0.82
CA LYS A 32 6.33 -11.61 -0.05
C LYS A 32 5.32 -12.40 -0.88
N LYS A 33 5.15 -12.08 -2.17
CA LYS A 33 4.18 -12.70 -3.08
C LYS A 33 2.76 -12.66 -2.52
N LEU A 34 2.41 -11.57 -1.84
CA LEU A 34 1.06 -11.37 -1.35
C LEU A 34 0.13 -11.01 -2.52
N ILE A 35 -1.12 -11.44 -2.47
CA ILE A 35 -2.15 -11.03 -3.43
C ILE A 35 -2.81 -9.79 -2.86
N TYR A 36 -2.75 -8.66 -3.56
CA TYR A 36 -3.30 -7.41 -3.06
C TYR A 36 -3.76 -6.45 -4.16
N SER A 37 -4.57 -5.47 -3.75
CA SER A 37 -4.96 -4.32 -4.58
C SER A 37 -4.75 -3.03 -3.81
N VAL A 38 -4.35 -1.97 -4.50
CA VAL A 38 -4.06 -0.67 -3.90
C VAL A 38 -5.09 0.36 -4.35
N TYR A 39 -5.62 1.11 -3.40
CA TYR A 39 -6.49 2.26 -3.65
C TYR A 39 -5.89 3.50 -3.00
N TYR A 40 -5.72 4.55 -3.80
CA TYR A 40 -5.24 5.84 -3.33
C TYR A 40 -6.43 6.77 -3.09
N SER A 41 -6.50 7.37 -1.91
CA SER A 41 -7.37 8.52 -1.68
C SER A 41 -6.59 9.81 -1.92
N LYS A 42 -7.32 10.85 -2.35
CA LYS A 42 -6.81 12.22 -2.39
C LYS A 42 -6.26 12.66 -1.04
#